data_AF-A0A1Y2BB24-F1
#
_entry.id   AF-A0A1Y2BB24-F1
#
_cell.length_a   1.000
_cell.length_b   1.000
_cell.length_c   1.000
_cell.angle_alpha   90.00
_cell.angle_beta   90.00
_cell.angle_gamma   90.00
#
_symmetry.space_group_name_H-M   'P 1'
#
loop_
_entity.id
_entity.type
_entity.pdbx_description
1 polymer ?
#
loop_
_entity_poly.entity_id
_entity_poly.type
_entity_poly.pdbx_seq_one_letter_code
_entity_poly.pdbx_strand_id
1 'polypeptide(L)' 'MFAIANDNLEIVRLLIDYESKINAKLEINEKNKDGESPVLLTTCKDNIELIKLLIGYKNKNHIA' A
#
# COMPACT_ATOMS: atom_id res chain seq x y z
N MET A 1 4.35 5.57 -0.69
CA MET A 1 5.59 4.96 -1.24
C MET A 1 6.71 4.85 -0.21
N PHE A 2 7.08 5.91 0.53
CA PHE A 2 8.19 5.86 1.51
C PHE A 2 8.10 4.72 2.53
N ALA A 3 6.93 4.48 3.14
CA ALA A 3 6.77 3.40 4.13
C ALA A 3 7.04 2.01 3.51
N ILE A 4 6.61 1.79 2.27
CA ILE A 4 6.87 0.54 1.52
C ILE A 4 8.34 0.44 1.13
N ALA A 5 8.95 1.55 0.69
CA ALA A 5 10.37 1.59 0.33
C ALA A 5 11.27 1.17 1.51
N ASN A 6 10.90 1.57 2.73
CA ASN A 6 11.60 1.25 3.97
C ASN A 6 11.10 -0.04 4.65
N ASP A 7 10.25 -0.81 3.98
CA ASP A 7 9.70 -2.06 4.50
C ASP A 7 9.01 -1.94 5.87
N ASN A 8 8.44 -0.75 6.13
CA ASN A 8 7.86 -0.42 7.42
C ASN A 8 6.39 -0.83 7.47
N LEU A 9 6.16 -2.08 7.82
CA LEU A 9 4.84 -2.70 7.91
C LEU A 9 3.88 -1.95 8.85
N GLU A 10 4.36 -1.50 10.02
CA GLU A 10 3.52 -0.81 11.00
C GLU A 10 3.00 0.52 10.46
N ILE A 11 3.86 1.32 9.81
CA ILE A 11 3.41 2.58 9.19
C ILE A 11 2.39 2.30 8.08
N VAL A 12 2.59 1.24 7.27
CA VAL A 12 1.62 0.90 6.21
C VAL A 12 0.27 0.50 6.80
N ARG A 13 0.22 -0.25 7.90
CA ARG A 13 -1.03 -0.56 8.63
C ARG A 13 -1.69 0.72 9.14
N LEU A 14 -0.94 1.61 9.77
CA LEU A 14 -1.47 2.89 10.28
C LEU A 14 -2.07 3.76 9.17
N LEU A 15 -1.43 3.81 7.99
CA LEU A 15 -1.94 4.55 6.85
C LEU A 15 -3.27 3.98 6.33
N ILE A 16 -3.39 2.65 6.26
CA ILE A 16 -4.64 1.97 5.87
C ILE A 16 -5.75 2.26 6.89
N ASP A 17 -5.45 2.20 8.18
CA ASP A 17 -6.44 2.49 9.23
C ASP A 17 -6.84 3.98 9.25
N TYR A 18 -5.91 4.87 8.91
CA TYR A 18 -6.14 6.31 8.87
C TYR A 18 -7.05 6.72 7.71
N GLU A 19 -6.96 6.05 6.56
CA GLU A 19 -7.83 6.25 5.38
C GLU A 19 -9.31 6.33 5.77
N SER A 20 -9.76 5.36 6.56
CA SER A 20 -11.15 5.23 7.01
C SER A 20 -11.61 6.41 7.88
N LYS A 21 -10.68 7.14 8.49
CA LYS A 21 -10.98 8.29 9.36
C LYS A 21 -11.10 9.60 8.58
N ILE A 22 -10.43 9.70 7.43
CA ILE A 22 -10.37 10.93 6.63
C ILE A 22 -11.17 10.87 5.34
N ASN A 23 -11.83 9.73 5.06
CA ASN A 23 -12.62 9.49 3.85
C ASN A 23 -11.84 9.77 2.56
N ALA A 24 -10.55 9.41 2.54
CA ALA A 24 -9.66 9.61 1.40
C ALA A 24 -8.91 8.32 1.10
N LYS A 25 -9.11 7.77 -0.10
CA LYS A 25 -8.59 6.47 -0.53
C LYS A 25 -7.07 6.46 -0.71
N LEU A 26 -6.41 5.36 -0.35
CA LEU A 26 -5.00 5.16 -0.70
C LEU A 26 -4.88 4.78 -2.17
N GLU A 27 -4.28 5.66 -2.96
CA GLU A 27 -3.98 5.44 -4.37
C GLU A 27 -2.78 4.50 -4.55
N ILE A 28 -3.02 3.19 -4.39
CA ILE A 28 -1.98 2.17 -4.43
C ILE A 28 -1.51 1.79 -5.85
N ASN A 29 -2.26 2.20 -6.88
CA ASN A 29 -1.93 1.97 -8.29
C ASN A 29 -1.37 3.22 -9.01
N GLU A 30 -1.44 4.39 -8.37
CA GLU A 30 -0.91 5.62 -8.94
C GLU A 30 0.61 5.51 -9.11
N LYS A 31 1.10 6.00 -10.24
CA LYS A 31 2.52 5.96 -10.59
C LYS A 31 3.18 7.29 -10.29
N ASN A 32 4.37 7.26 -9.68
CA ASN A 32 5.24 8.43 -9.58
C ASN A 32 5.86 8.78 -10.96
N LYS A 33 6.73 9.80 -10.97
CA LYS A 33 7.46 10.25 -12.17
C LYS A 33 8.36 9.18 -12.78
N ASP A 34 8.76 8.19 -11.98
CA ASP A 34 9.60 7.06 -12.37
C ASP A 34 8.76 5.85 -12.83
N GLY A 35 7.44 5.98 -12.88
CA GLY A 35 6.52 4.91 -13.28
C GLY A 35 6.24 3.88 -12.18
N GLU A 36 6.71 4.11 -10.96
CA GLU A 36 6.54 3.21 -9.82
C GLU A 36 5.22 3.46 -9.10
N SER A 37 4.51 2.39 -8.76
CA SER A 37 3.34 2.43 -7.89
C SER A 37 3.62 1.75 -6.55
N PRO A 38 2.88 2.06 -5.48
CA PRO A 38 2.95 1.33 -4.21
C PRO A 38 2.86 -0.20 -4.38
N VAL A 39 1.98 -0.69 -5.26
CA VAL A 39 1.83 -2.12 -5.56
C VAL A 39 3.05 -2.68 -6.30
N LEU A 40 3.59 -1.95 -7.29
CA LEU A 40 4.79 -2.40 -7.99
C LEU A 40 5.99 -2.47 -7.03
N LEU A 41 6.18 -1.44 -6.21
CA LEU A 41 7.29 -1.35 -5.27
C LEU A 41 7.25 -2.47 -4.22
N THR A 42 6.05 -2.91 -3.80
CA THR A 42 5.91 -4.03 -2.85
C THR A 42 6.36 -5.35 -3.44
N THR A 43 6.23 -5.59 -4.76
CA THR A 43 6.71 -6.83 -5.40
C THR A 43 8.23 -6.97 -5.42
N CYS A 44 8.95 -5.86 -5.21
CA CYS A 44 10.40 -5.83 -5.09
C CYS A 44 10.89 -6.01 -3.64
N LYS A 45 10.00 -6.35 -2.69
CA LYS A 45 10.33 -6.55 -1.28
C LYS A 45 10.26 -8.03 -0.92
N ASP A 46 11.15 -8.47 -0.05
CA ASP A 46 11.13 -9.85 0.49
C ASP A 46 10.12 -10.00 1.65
N ASN A 47 9.52 -8.91 2.10
CA ASN A 47 8.52 -8.92 3.16
C ASN A 47 7.16 -9.38 2.63
N ILE A 48 6.95 -10.69 2.72
CA ILE A 48 5.72 -11.37 2.34
C ILE A 48 4.51 -10.80 3.10
N GLU A 49 4.67 -10.38 4.36
CA GLU A 49 3.56 -9.83 5.14
C GLU A 49 3.13 -8.46 4.59
N LEU A 50 4.08 -7.61 4.23
CA LEU A 50 3.80 -6.33 3.57
C LEU A 50 3.09 -6.54 2.21
N ILE A 51 3.54 -7.51 1.41
CA ILE A 51 2.89 -7.88 0.16
C ILE A 51 1.44 -8.33 0.39
N LYS A 52 1.22 -9.24 1.35
CA LYS A 52 -0.13 -9.73 1.70
C LYS A 52 -1.03 -8.61 2.19
N LEU A 53 -0.51 -7.67 2.98
CA LEU A 53 -1.25 -6.52 3.48
C LEU A 53 -1.76 -5.66 2.32
N LEU A 54 -0.89 -5.27 1.40
CA LEU A 54 -1.26 -4.39 0.27
C LEU A 54 -2.21 -5.08 -0.73
N ILE A 55 -2.01 -6.37 -1.02
CA ILE A 55 -2.92 -7.16 -1.87
C ILE A 55 -4.28 -7.34 -1.19
N GLY A 56 -4.29 -7.65 0.11
CA GLY A 56 -5.52 -7.77 0.89
C GLY A 56 -6.32 -6.47 0.90
N TYR A 57 -5.63 -5.34 1.06
CA TYR A 57 -6.22 -4.01 0.94
C TYR A 57 -6.87 -3.77 -0.43
N LYS A 58 -6.14 -4.06 -1.53
CA LYS A 58 -6.68 -3.96 -2.89
C LYS A 58 -7.95 -4.77 -3.09
N ASN A 59 -7.96 -6.02 -2.60
CA ASN A 59 -9.09 -6.93 -2.77
C ASN A 59 -10.33 -6.46 -2.00
N LYS A 60 -10.16 -5.93 -0.78
CA LYS A 60 -11.27 -5.32 -0.03
C LYS A 60 -11.90 -4.14 -0.77
N ASN A 61 -11.06 -3.30 -1.40
CA ASN A 61 -11.49 -2.10 -2.11
C ASN A 61 -11.91 -2.31 -3.58
N HIS A 62 -11.85 -3.54 -4.09
CA HIS A 62 -12.41 -3.93 -5.38
C HIS A 62 -13.81 -4.55 -5.26
N ILE A 63 -14.22 -4.94 -4.06
CA ILE A 63 -15.51 -5.60 -3.78
C ILE A 63 -16.55 -4.59 -3.24
N ALA A 64 -16.13 -3.35 -2.97
CA ALA A 64 -16.99 -2.26 -2.50
C ALA A 64 -17.39 -1.30 -3.62
#